data_AF-A0A933QRY9-F1
#
_entry.id   AF-A0A933QRY9-F1
#
_cell.length_a   1.000
_cell.length_b   1.000
_cell.length_c   1.000
_cell.angle_alpha   90.00
_cell.angle_beta   90.00
_cell.angle_gamma   90.00
#
_symmetry.space_group_name_H-M   'P 1'
#
loop_
_entity.id
_entity.type
_entity.pdbx_description
1 polymer ?
#
loop_
_entity_poly.entity_id
_entity_poly.type
_entity_poly.pdbx_seq_one_letter_code
_entity_poly.pdbx_strand_id
1 'polypeptide(L)' 'MARLNSNRAAELAKAKQELARLKAEKLNLFPPNPHPLAQPDDYPKNATPEQIQKRNELVARIEELEKRIDELGG' A
#
# COMPACT_ATOMS: atom_id res chain seq x y z
N MET A 1 11.34 -31.74 1.58
CA MET A 1 10.13 -30.91 1.34
C MET A 1 9.96 -29.75 2.35
N ALA A 2 10.43 -29.82 3.61
CA ALA A 2 10.11 -28.79 4.63
C ALA A 2 10.67 -27.35 4.40
N ARG A 3 11.83 -27.18 3.74
CA ARG A 3 12.48 -25.86 3.58
C ARG A 3 11.76 -24.90 2.64
N LEU A 4 11.01 -25.42 1.65
CA LEU A 4 10.27 -24.61 0.67
C LEU A 4 9.10 -23.87 1.33
N ASN A 5 8.36 -24.55 2.22
CA ASN A 5 7.23 -23.94 2.94
C ASN A 5 7.68 -22.86 3.93
N SER A 6 8.83 -23.05 4.59
CA SER A 6 9.39 -22.04 5.52
C SER A 6 9.84 -20.78 4.80
N ASN A 7 10.44 -20.91 3.61
CA ASN A 7 10.85 -19.75 2.81
C ASN A 7 9.64 -18.96 2.28
N ARG A 8 8.61 -19.67 1.78
CA ARG A 8 7.38 -19.03 1.30
C ARG A 8 6.63 -18.31 2.41
N ALA A 9 6.56 -18.90 3.61
CA ALA A 9 5.97 -18.26 4.78
C ALA A 9 6.74 -17.01 5.23
N ALA A 10 8.08 -17.04 5.19
CA ALA A 10 8.91 -15.89 5.51
C ALA A 10 8.77 -14.76 4.46
N GLU A 11 8.69 -15.09 3.18
CA GLU A 11 8.44 -14.11 2.12
C GLU A 11 7.03 -13.51 2.23
N LEU A 12 6.01 -14.32 2.52
CA LEU A 12 4.65 -13.85 2.76
C LEU A 12 4.59 -12.89 3.95
N ALA A 13 5.27 -13.22 5.05
CA ALA A 13 5.33 -12.36 6.24
C ALA A 13 6.00 -11.02 5.93
N LYS A 14 7.13 -11.04 5.20
CA LYS A 14 7.82 -9.82 4.76
C LYS A 14 6.97 -8.98 3.83
N ALA A 15 6.32 -9.59 2.85
CA ALA A 15 5.44 -8.89 1.91
C ALA A 15 4.25 -8.25 2.61
N LYS A 16 3.62 -8.95 3.56
CA LYS A 16 2.53 -8.39 4.39
C LYS A 16 3.00 -7.24 5.28
N GLN A 17 4.19 -7.33 5.86
CA GLN A 17 4.76 -6.26 6.67
C GLN A 17 5.05 -5.01 5.82
N GLU A 18 5.63 -5.20 4.64
CA GLU A 18 5.89 -4.10 3.70
C GLU A 18 4.59 -3.46 3.20
N LEU A 19 3.57 -4.28 2.90
CA LEU A 19 2.25 -3.80 2.52
C LEU A 19 1.63 -2.93 3.63
N ALA A 20 1.69 -3.37 4.89
CA ALA A 20 1.20 -2.61 6.02
C ALA A 20 1.94 -1.27 6.19
N ARG A 21 3.26 -1.27 6.01
CA ARG A 21 4.10 -0.07 6.05
C ARG A 21 3.71 0.93 4.95
N LEU A 22 3.57 0.48 3.71
CA LEU A 22 3.21 1.35 2.59
C LEU A 22 1.79 1.87 2.70
N LYS A 23 0.84 1.06 3.20
CA LYS A 23 -0.53 1.52 3.50
C LYS A 23 -0.53 2.61 4.58
N ALA A 24 0.27 2.45 5.65
CA ALA A 24 0.43 3.47 6.67
C ALA A 24 1.09 4.74 6.14
N GLU A 25 2.12 4.62 5.29
CA GLU A 25 2.77 5.76 4.64
C GLU A 25 1.80 6.51 3.72
N LYS A 26 1.01 5.79 2.92
CA LYS A 26 -0.05 6.36 2.10
C LYS A 26 -1.08 7.10 2.95
N LEU A 27 -1.50 6.53 4.08
CA LEU A 27 -2.47 7.16 4.99
C LEU A 27 -1.90 8.43 5.65
N ASN A 28 -0.61 8.44 6.01
CA ASN A 28 0.05 9.62 6.58
C ASN A 28 0.21 10.74 5.55
N LEU A 29 0.52 10.40 4.30
CA LEU A 29 0.68 11.38 3.22
C LEU A 29 -0.65 11.86 2.64
N PHE A 30 -1.66 10.98 2.63
CA PHE A 30 -2.99 11.22 2.07
C PHE A 30 -4.04 10.69 3.05
N PRO A 31 -4.23 11.38 4.20
CA PRO A 31 -5.25 10.98 5.16
C PRO A 31 -6.64 11.14 4.54
N PRO A 32 -7.56 10.18 4.79
CA PRO A 32 -8.93 10.29 4.32
C PRO A 32 -9.59 11.53 4.92
N ASN A 33 -10.50 12.14 4.18
CA ASN A 33 -11.18 13.32 4.67
C ASN A 33 -12.06 12.95 5.89
N PRO A 34 -11.85 13.57 7.08
CA PRO A 34 -12.63 13.27 8.27
C PRO A 34 -14.12 13.68 8.15
N HIS A 35 -14.47 14.52 7.17
CA HIS A 35 -15.84 14.94 6.92
C HIS A 35 -16.25 14.68 5.45
N PRO A 36 -16.38 13.41 5.02
CA PRO A 36 -16.61 13.04 3.63
C PRO A 36 -17.98 13.50 3.09
N LEU A 37 -18.93 13.82 3.99
CA LEU A 37 -20.24 14.40 3.65
C LEU A 37 -20.21 15.93 3.57
N ALA A 38 -19.23 16.58 4.22
CA ALA A 38 -19.10 18.04 4.22
C ALA A 38 -18.14 18.51 3.11
N GLN A 39 -17.14 17.68 2.78
CA GLN A 39 -16.22 17.91 1.67
C GLN A 39 -15.93 16.56 0.99
N PRO A 40 -15.81 16.53 -0.35
CA PRO A 40 -15.23 15.37 -1.03
C PRO A 40 -13.86 15.04 -0.44
N ASP A 41 -13.37 13.81 -0.66
CA ASP A 41 -11.94 13.49 -0.48
C ASP A 41 -11.17 14.34 -1.52
N ASP A 42 -11.04 15.63 -1.22
CA ASP A 42 -10.35 16.60 -2.03
C ASP A 42 -8.91 16.12 -1.96
N TYR A 43 -8.46 15.51 -3.06
CA TYR A 43 -7.06 15.55 -3.47
C TYR A 43 -6.55 16.92 -3.05
N PRO A 44 -5.44 17.04 -2.29
CA PRO A 44 -5.04 18.34 -1.75
C PRO A 44 -5.14 19.32 -2.91
N LYS A 45 -6.01 20.34 -2.83
CA LYS A 45 -6.28 21.20 -4.01
C LYS A 45 -5.01 21.87 -4.55
N ASN A 46 -3.93 21.79 -3.76
CA ASN A 46 -2.59 22.26 -4.01
C ASN A 46 -1.56 21.11 -4.13
N ALA A 47 -1.99 19.87 -4.40
CA ALA A 47 -1.08 18.75 -4.51
C ALA A 47 -0.13 18.97 -5.69
N THR A 48 1.17 19.00 -5.41
CA THR A 48 2.16 19.20 -6.47
C THR A 48 2.19 17.96 -7.37
N PRO A 49 2.59 18.09 -8.65
CA PRO A 49 2.78 16.94 -9.54
C PRO A 49 3.66 15.84 -8.91
N GLU A 50 4.65 16.22 -8.11
CA GLU A 50 5.52 15.30 -7.39
C GLU A 50 4.78 14.51 -6.30
N GLN A 51 3.86 15.15 -5.57
CA GLN A 51 3.00 14.48 -4.59
C GLN A 51 2.04 13.50 -5.29
N ILE A 52 1.51 13.88 -6.46
CA ILE A 52 0.67 13.01 -7.29
C ILE A 52 1.46 11.77 -7.73
N GLN A 53 2.67 12.00 -8.23
CA GLN A 53 3.56 10.94 -8.67
C GLN A 53 3.90 9.99 -7.51
N LYS A 54 4.29 10.53 -6.35
CA LYS A 54 4.60 9.73 -5.16
C LYS A 54 3.41 8.89 -4.71
N ARG A 55 2.20 9.45 -4.73
CA ARG A 55 0.96 8.72 -4.43
C ARG A 55 0.74 7.57 -5.40
N ASN A 56 0.90 7.82 -6.69
CA ASN A 56 0.69 6.81 -7.72
C ASN A 56 1.73 5.69 -7.63
N GLU A 57 2.99 6.03 -7.37
CA GLU A 57 4.05 5.06 -7.09
C GLU A 57 3.74 4.21 -5.85
N LEU A 58 3.27 4.83 -4.76
CA LEU A 58 2.83 4.11 -3.56
C LEU A 58 1.66 3.17 -3.85
N VAL A 59 0.67 3.63 -4.62
CA VAL A 59 -0.48 2.79 -5.00
C VAL A 59 -0.04 1.61 -5.87
N ALA A 60 0.76 1.85 -6.90
CA ALA A 60 1.26 0.79 -7.78
C ALA A 60 2.05 -0.27 -6.98
N ARG A 61 2.87 0.17 -6.03
CA ARG A 61 3.67 -0.73 -5.20
C ARG A 61 2.84 -1.52 -4.19
N ILE A 62 1.77 -0.93 -3.67
CA ILE A 62 0.77 -1.63 -2.84
C ILE A 62 0.08 -2.72 -3.67
N GLU A 63 -0.39 -2.39 -4.88
CA GLU A 63 -1.07 -3.35 -5.77
C GLU A 63 -0.14 -4.51 -6.19
N GLU A 64 1.13 -4.22 -6.47
CA GLU A 64 2.13 -5.25 -6.78
C GLU A 64 2.37 -6.19 -5.58
N LEU A 65 2.48 -5.64 -4.37
CA LEU A 65 2.64 -6.44 -3.15
C LEU A 65 1.40 -7.27 -2.84
N GLU A 66 0.19 -6.73 -3.06
CA GLU A 66 -1.06 -7.49 -2.89
C GLU A 66 -1.11 -8.68 -3.84
N LYS A 67 -0.80 -8.49 -5.13
CA LYS A 67 -0.68 -9.59 -6.09
C LYS A 67 0.35 -10.62 -5.66
N ARG A 68 1.53 -10.19 -5.23
CA ARG A 68 2.59 -11.11 -4.77
C ARG A 68 2.18 -11.87 -3.50
N ILE A 69 1.43 -11.26 -2.59
CA ILE A 69 0.91 -11.94 -1.40
C ILE A 69 -0.13 -12.99 -1.80
N ASP A 70 -1.02 -12.68 -2.73
CA ASP A 70 -2.01 -13.63 -3.24
C ASP A 70 -1.33 -14.80 -3.94
N GLU A 71 -0.31 -14.54 -4.78
CA GLU A 71 0.51 -15.58 -5.41
C GLU A 71 1.30 -16.43 -4.40
N LEU A 72 1.79 -15.82 -3.31
CA LEU A 72 2.51 -16.54 -2.25
C LEU A 72 1.58 -17.30 -1.29
N GLY A 73 0.34 -16.87 -1.15
CA GLY A 73 -0.67 -17.45 -0.25
C GLY A 73 -1.60 -18.48 -0.90
N GLY A 74 -1.72 -18.44 -2.24
CA GLY A 74 -2.50 -19.38 -3.06
C GLY A 74 -1.84 -20.74 -3.29
#